data_AF-A0A522PP56-F1
#
_entry.id   AF-A0A522PP56-F1
#
_cell.length_a   1.000
_cell.length_b   1.000
_cell.length_c   1.000
_cell.angle_alpha   90.00
_cell.angle_beta   90.00
_cell.angle_gamma   90.00
#
_symmetry.space_group_name_H-M   'P 1'
#
loop_
_entity.id
_entity.type
_entity.pdbx_description
1 polymer ?
#
loop_
_entity_poly.entity_id
_entity_poly.type
_entity_poly.pdbx_seq_one_letter_code
_entity_poly.pdbx_strand_id
1 'polypeptide(L)' 'MSFGNLAKMAQQMQTQIARVQAELAALTVEGTAGGGAVRAVATGKQELVSVAIDREVVDPDDVELLQ' A
#
# COMPACT_ATOMS: atom_id res chain seq x y z
N MET A 1 -4.71 -38.40 11.71
CA MET A 1 -5.48 -37.24 11.19
C MET A 1 -6.34 -37.71 10.03
N SER A 2 -7.67 -37.54 10.08
CA SER A 2 -8.59 -38.00 9.03
C SER A 2 -8.57 -37.05 7.82
N PHE A 3 -8.69 -37.61 6.61
CA PHE A 3 -8.71 -36.88 5.34
C PHE A 3 -9.80 -35.78 5.28
N GLY A 4 -10.95 -36.02 5.92
CA GLY A 4 -12.03 -35.04 6.02
C GLY A 4 -11.71 -33.81 6.87
N ASN A 5 -10.86 -33.96 7.89
CA ASN A 5 -10.39 -32.82 8.69
C ASN A 5 -9.33 -32.01 7.93
N LEU A 6 -8.50 -32.68 7.11
CA LEU A 6 -7.51 -32.01 6.26
C LEU A 6 -8.17 -31.16 5.17
N ALA A 7 -9.22 -31.69 4.52
CA ALA A 7 -9.98 -30.95 3.52
C ALA A 7 -10.65 -29.68 4.09
N LYS A 8 -11.25 -29.77 5.28
CA LYS A 8 -11.85 -28.61 5.96
C LYS A 8 -10.79 -27.56 6.35
N MET A 9 -9.64 -27.98 6.87
CA MET A 9 -8.54 -27.06 7.18
C MET A 9 -8.02 -26.36 5.92
N ALA A 10 -7.86 -27.08 4.80
CA ALA A 10 -7.42 -26.51 3.54
C ALA A 10 -8.41 -25.47 2.99
N GLN A 11 -9.71 -25.74 3.06
CA GLN A 11 -10.75 -24.81 2.62
C GLN A 11 -10.80 -23.53 3.49
N GLN A 12 -10.62 -23.67 4.81
CA GLN A 12 -10.52 -22.53 5.72
C GLN A 12 -9.28 -21.69 5.43
N MET A 13 -8.12 -22.32 5.22
CA MET A 13 -6.88 -21.65 4.86
C MET A 13 -7.03 -20.87 3.54
N GLN A 14 -7.64 -21.48 2.52
CA GLN A 14 -7.85 -20.83 1.22
C GLN A 14 -8.72 -19.57 1.36
N THR A 15 -9.79 -19.64 2.15
CA THR A 15 -10.65 -18.49 2.44
C THR A 15 -9.90 -17.40 3.20
N GLN A 16 -9.10 -17.77 4.19
CA GLN A 16 -8.30 -16.82 4.97
C GLN A 16 -7.25 -16.12 4.10
N ILE A 17 -6.54 -16.85 3.24
CA ILE A 17 -5.55 -16.27 2.33
C ILE A 17 -6.23 -15.28 1.37
N ALA A 18 -7.37 -15.66 0.77
CA ALA A 18 -8.11 -14.75 -0.13
C ALA A 18 -8.53 -13.46 0.58
N ARG A 19 -8.99 -13.57 1.84
CA ARG A 19 -9.34 -12.42 2.67
C ARG A 19 -8.13 -11.53 2.97
N VAL A 20 -7.02 -12.10 3.43
CA VAL A 20 -5.79 -11.35 3.74
C VAL A 20 -5.26 -10.65 2.49
N GLN A 21 -5.29 -11.30 1.33
CA GLN A 21 -4.90 -10.69 0.06
C GLN A 21 -5.78 -9.48 -0.30
N ALA A 22 -7.10 -9.56 -0.05
CA ALA A 22 -8.01 -8.45 -0.28
C ALA A 22 -7.79 -7.29 0.73
N GLU A 23 -7.54 -7.61 2.00
CA GLU A 23 -7.23 -6.62 3.03
C GLU A 23 -5.90 -5.90 2.74
N LEU A 24 -4.84 -6.63 2.37
CA LEU A 24 -3.56 -6.05 1.95
C LEU A 24 -3.69 -5.13 0.73
N ALA A 25 -4.57 -5.48 -0.22
CA ALA A 25 -4.84 -4.64 -1.38
C ALA A 25 -5.51 -3.31 -1.00
N ALA A 26 -6.38 -3.32 0.02
CA ALA A 26 -7.13 -2.16 0.46
C ALA A 26 -6.37 -1.30 1.49
N LEU A 27 -5.36 -1.86 2.15
CA LEU A 27 -4.50 -1.11 3.07
C LEU A 27 -3.70 -0.07 2.30
N THR A 28 -3.71 1.15 2.83
CA THR A 28 -2.89 2.26 2.34
C THR A 28 -1.88 2.68 3.39
N VAL A 29 -0.68 3.01 2.95
CA VAL A 29 0.37 3.61 3.76
C VAL A 29 0.69 4.99 3.22
N GLU A 30 1.07 5.90 4.11
CA GLU A 30 1.47 7.25 3.78
C GLU A 30 2.97 7.42 4.07
N GLY A 31 3.70 8.00 3.12
CA GLY A 31 5.09 8.41 3.29
C GLY A 31 5.25 9.90 3.05
N THR A 32 6.20 10.53 3.73
CA THR A 32 6.54 11.94 3.55
C THR A 32 8.02 12.15 3.27
N ALA A 33 8.33 13.21 2.54
CA ALA A 33 9.69 13.67 2.25
C ALA A 33 9.77 15.21 2.36
N GLY A 34 10.98 15.77 2.36
CA GLY A 34 11.18 17.23 2.39
C GLY A 34 10.54 17.91 3.60
N GLY A 35 10.62 17.29 4.79
CA GLY A 35 9.99 17.82 6.00
C GLY A 35 8.46 17.78 6.04
N GLY A 36 7.82 17.07 5.09
CA GLY A 36 6.37 17.00 4.94
C GLY A 36 5.83 17.65 3.68
N ALA A 37 6.69 18.37 2.94
CA ALA A 37 6.33 19.07 1.72
C ALA A 37 5.88 18.14 0.58
N VAL A 38 6.33 16.88 0.58
CA VAL A 38 5.83 15.83 -0.31
C VAL A 38 5.18 14.74 0.53
N ARG A 39 3.96 14.37 0.17
CA ARG A 39 3.19 13.28 0.79
C ARG A 39 2.68 12.34 -0.28
N ALA A 40 3.00 11.05 -0.16
CA ALA A 40 2.54 10.02 -1.08
C ALA A 40 1.73 8.96 -0.32
N VAL A 41 0.63 8.51 -0.93
CA VAL A 41 -0.17 7.40 -0.43
C VAL A 41 -0.04 6.24 -1.41
N ALA A 42 0.31 5.07 -0.92
CA ALA A 42 0.43 3.85 -1.71
C ALA A 42 -0.34 2.69 -1.06
N THR A 43 -0.82 1.75 -1.87
CA THR A 43 -1.48 0.53 -1.38
C THR A 43 -0.46 -0.51 -0.92
N GLY A 44 -0.91 -1.53 -0.18
CA GLY A 44 -0.09 -2.70 0.16
C GLY A 44 0.35 -3.54 -1.04
N LYS A 45 -0.18 -3.25 -2.24
CA LYS A 45 0.29 -3.80 -3.53
C LYS A 45 1.34 -2.95 -4.22
N GLN A 46 1.84 -1.91 -3.56
CA GLN A 46 2.79 -0.94 -4.13
C GLN A 46 2.20 -0.11 -5.28
N GLU A 47 0.87 0.05 -5.31
CA GLU A 47 0.21 0.95 -6.27
C GLU A 47 0.12 2.35 -5.66
N LEU A 48 0.56 3.37 -6.40
CA LEU A 48 0.48 4.77 -5.98
C LEU A 48 -0.97 5.26 -6.11
N VAL A 49 -1.54 5.75 -5.00
CA VAL A 49 -2.93 6.24 -4.94
C VAL A 49 -2.99 7.76 -5.11
N SER A 50 -2.10 8.48 -4.43
CA SER A 50 -2.07 9.95 -4.50
C SER A 50 -0.70 10.50 -4.14
N VAL A 51 -0.37 11.65 -4.72
CA VAL A 51 0.77 12.48 -4.34
C VAL A 51 0.29 13.91 -4.12
N ALA A 52 0.66 14.49 -2.99
CA ALA A 52 0.45 15.90 -2.68
C ALA A 52 1.81 16.57 -2.48
N ILE A 53 1.96 17.76 -3.07
CA ILE A 53 3.19 18.56 -3.04
C ILE A 53 2.80 19.97 -2.61
N ASP A 54 3.47 20.47 -1.58
CA ASP A 54 3.29 21.85 -1.13
C ASP A 54 3.82 22.82 -2.17
N ARG A 55 3.04 23.88 -2.44
CA ARG A 55 3.40 24.86 -3.48
C ARG A 55 4.71 25.59 -3.20
N GLU A 56 5.12 25.67 -1.94
CA GLU A 56 6.34 26.35 -1.52
C GLU A 56 7.61 25.65 -2.01
N VAL A 57 7.54 24.35 -2.29
CA VAL A 57 8.67 23.58 -2.86
C VAL A 57 8.55 23.40 -4.37
N VAL A 58 7.58 24.04 -5.02
CA VAL A 58 7.39 24.00 -6.47
C VAL A 58 8.08 25.22 -7.09
N ASP A 59 9.38 25.07 -7.35
CA ASP A 59 10.19 26.03 -8.09
C ASP A 59 10.54 25.48 -9.47
N PRO A 60 10.10 26.10 -10.59
CA PRO A 60 10.45 25.66 -11.93
C PRO A 60 11.95 25.78 -12.25
N ASP A 61 12.68 26.63 -11.51
CA ASP A 61 14.12 26.83 -11.70
C ASP A 61 14.96 25.83 -10.88
N ASP A 62 14.35 25.09 -9.94
CA ASP A 62 14.98 24.07 -9.09
C ASP A 62 14.16 22.77 -9.05
N VAL A 63 14.12 22.08 -10.19
CA VAL A 63 13.37 20.82 -10.35
C VAL A 63 14.04 19.65 -9.60
N GLU A 64 15.35 19.71 -9.33
CA GLU A 64 16.07 18.66 -8.60
C GLU A 64 15.53 18.48 -7.19
N LEU A 65 15.03 19.54 -6.55
CA LEU A 65 14.42 19.48 -5.22
C LEU A 65 13.19 18.55 -5.15
N LEU A 66 12.50 18.33 -6.27
CA LEU A 66 11.26 17.55 -6.37
C LEU A 66 11.42 16.12 -6.91
N GLN A 67 12.62 15.73 -7.34
CA GLN A 67 12.92 14.42 -7.95
C GLN A 67 13.51 13.43 -6.94
#